data_AF-A0A3M4YJI6-F1
#
_entry.id   AF-A0A3M4YJI6-F1
#
_cell.length_a   1.000
_cell.length_b   1.000
_cell.length_c   1.000
_cell.angle_alpha   90.00
_cell.angle_beta   90.00
_cell.angle_gamma   90.00
#
_symmetry.space_group_name_H-M   'P 1'
#
loop_
_entity.id
_entity.type
_entity.pdbx_description
1 polymer ?
#
loop_
_entity_poly.entity_id
_entity_poly.type
_entity_poly.pdbx_seq_one_letter_code
_entity_poly.pdbx_strand_id
1 'polypeptide(L)' 'MAQFNIDSHLSNGNRLEWLALPDAGESADDALSKVKQAAIDKFGGIVFFNRWERIVASNGYITVRMYA' A
#
# COMPACT_ATOMS: atom_id res chain seq x y z
N MET A 1 8.83 -10.92 -1.81
CA MET A 1 8.03 -10.33 -0.72
C MET A 1 8.23 -8.82 -0.66
N ALA A 2 7.31 -8.06 -1.26
CA ALA A 2 7.32 -6.60 -1.25
C ALA A 2 7.70 -6.01 0.11
N GLN A 3 8.71 -5.14 0.12
CA GLN A 3 9.23 -4.49 1.31
C GLN A 3 8.47 -3.19 1.53
N PHE A 4 7.79 -3.07 2.67
CA PHE A 4 7.08 -1.86 3.09
C PHE A 4 7.02 -1.81 4.61
N ASN A 5 6.77 -0.63 5.17
CA ASN A 5 6.52 -0.43 6.59
C ASN A 5 5.09 0.10 6.78
N ILE A 6 4.21 -0.70 7.39
CA ILE A 6 2.80 -0.34 7.60
C ILE A 6 2.62 0.81 8.61
N ASP A 7 3.57 1.00 9.52
CA ASP A 7 3.60 2.08 10.50
C ASP A 7 4.08 3.40 9.90
N SER A 8 4.99 3.35 8.93
CA SER A 8 5.53 4.53 8.23
C SER A 8 4.65 4.96 7.05
N HIS A 9 3.40 5.31 7.33
CA HIS A 9 2.51 5.92 6.32
C HIS A 9 2.53 7.44 6.38
N LEU A 10 2.40 8.06 5.21
CA LEU A 10 2.09 9.48 5.10
C LEU A 10 0.57 9.65 5.18
N SER A 11 0.12 10.59 5.99
CA SER A 11 -1.28 10.99 6.06
C SER A 11 -1.41 12.48 5.72
N ASN A 12 -2.41 12.83 4.92
CA ASN A 12 -2.78 14.23 4.66
C ASN A 12 -4.18 14.56 5.19
N GLY A 13 -4.73 13.74 6.09
CA GLY A 13 -6.08 13.86 6.64
C GLY A 13 -7.18 13.20 5.79
N ASN A 14 -6.97 13.01 4.48
CA ASN A 14 -7.95 12.41 3.57
C ASN A 14 -7.50 11.07 2.98
N ARG A 15 -6.20 10.75 3.04
CA ARG A 15 -5.65 9.47 2.58
C ARG A 15 -4.42 9.09 3.38
N LEU A 16 -4.17 7.78 3.41
CA LEU A 16 -2.94 7.16 3.85
C LEU A 16 -2.13 6.69 2.64
N GLU A 17 -0.82 6.87 2.68
CA GLU A 17 0.10 6.45 1.60
C GLU A 17 1.27 5.65 2.17
N TRP A 18 1.60 4.55 1.49
CA TRP A 18 2.76 3.70 1.79
C TRP A 18 3.66 3.58 0.58
N LEU A 19 4.97 3.56 0.82
CA LEU A 19 5.95 3.19 -0.17
C LEU A 19 6.24 1.69 -0.04
N ALA A 20 6.07 0.97 -1.14
CA ALA A 20 6.37 -0.45 -1.26
C ALA A 20 7.41 -0.67 -2.35
N LEU A 21 8.43 -1.46 -2.05
CA LEU A 21 9.40 -1.94 -3.01
C LEU A 21 9.05 -3.40 -3.37
N PRO A 22 8.54 -3.69 -4.58
CA PRO A 22 8.29 -5.06 -5.00
C PRO A 22 9.61 -5.83 -5.11
N ASP A 23 9.59 -7.12 -4.78
CA ASP A 23 10.74 -7.99 -5.04
C ASP A 23 10.86 -8.35 -6.53
N ALA A 24 12.01 -8.90 -6.92
CA ALA A 24 12.26 -9.33 -8.30
C ALA A 24 11.15 -10.27 -8.81
N GLY A 25 10.42 -9.83 -9.84
CA GLY A 25 9.33 -10.58 -10.46
C GLY A 25 7.95 -10.38 -9.82
N GLU A 26 7.83 -9.62 -8.72
CA GLU A 26 6.52 -9.25 -8.18
C GLU A 26 5.87 -8.13 -8.98
N SER A 27 4.56 -8.28 -9.23
CA SER A 27 3.79 -7.25 -9.90
C SER A 27 3.42 -6.13 -8.93
N ALA A 28 2.99 -4.99 -9.49
CA ALA A 28 2.48 -3.92 -8.65
C ALA A 28 1.18 -4.29 -7.92
N ASP A 29 0.42 -5.24 -8.45
CA ASP A 29 -0.77 -5.78 -7.82
C ASP A 29 -0.43 -6.67 -6.60
N ASP A 30 0.68 -7.39 -6.64
CA ASP A 30 1.16 -8.18 -5.49
C ASP A 30 1.52 -7.25 -4.32
N ALA A 31 2.28 -6.18 -4.59
CA ALA A 31 2.62 -5.19 -3.58
C ALA A 31 1.37 -4.51 -3.00
N LEU A 32 0.41 -4.13 -3.84
CA LEU A 32 -0.87 -3.57 -3.40
C LEU A 32 -1.63 -4.52 -2.48
N SER A 33 -1.73 -5.80 -2.87
CA SER A 33 -2.45 -6.81 -2.10
C SER A 33 -1.84 -7.04 -0.72
N LYS A 34 -0.50 -7.01 -0.63
CA LYS A 34 0.23 -7.15 0.64
C LYS A 34 0.05 -5.94 1.56
N VAL A 35 0.13 -4.73 1.02
CA VAL A 35 -0.14 -3.51 1.80
C VAL A 35 -1.59 -3.49 2.28
N LYS A 36 -2.54 -3.89 1.43
CA LYS A 36 -3.96 -4.03 1.82
C LYS A 36 -4.14 -5.01 2.97
N GLN A 37 -3.55 -6.20 2.88
CA GLN A 37 -3.65 -7.21 3.94
C GLN A 37 -3.09 -6.67 5.26
N ALA A 38 -1.89 -6.09 5.25
CA ALA A 38 -1.28 -5.51 6.45
C ALA A 38 -2.11 -4.34 7.02
N ALA A 39 -2.75 -3.54 6.17
CA ALA A 39 -3.65 -2.48 6.61
C ALA A 39 -4.94 -3.03 7.23
N ILE A 40 -5.50 -4.11 6.69
CA ILE A 40 -6.65 -4.80 7.27
C ILE A 40 -6.31 -5.38 8.64
N ASP A 41 -5.15 -6.01 8.76
CA ASP A 41 -4.69 -6.60 10.02
C ASP A 41 -4.48 -5.52 11.10
N LYS A 42 -4.07 -4.30 10.69
CA LYS A 42 -3.80 -3.18 11.60
C LYS A 42 -5.02 -2.33 11.94
N PHE A 43 -5.79 -1.92 10.94
CA PHE A 43 -6.90 -0.96 11.07
C PHE A 43 -8.28 -1.63 11.09
N GLY A 44 -8.32 -2.95 10.88
CA GLY A 44 -9.55 -3.74 10.85
C GLY A 44 -10.14 -3.89 9.44
N GLY A 45 -11.01 -4.89 9.27
CA GLY A 45 -11.59 -5.25 7.97
C GLY A 45 -12.37 -4.15 7.25
N ILE A 46 -12.79 -3.09 7.95
CA ILE A 46 -13.51 -1.97 7.33
C ILE A 46 -12.68 -1.25 6.27
N VAL A 47 -11.35 -1.19 6.43
CA VAL A 47 -10.48 -0.51 5.46
C VAL A 47 -10.37 -1.23 4.11
N PHE A 48 -10.84 -2.48 4.03
CA PHE A 48 -10.92 -3.20 2.75
C PHE A 48 -11.84 -2.49 1.75
N PHE A 49 -12.93 -1.87 2.23
CA PHE A 49 -13.93 -1.20 1.40
C PHE A 49 -13.52 0.21 0.96
N ASN A 50 -12.43 0.74 1.50
CA ASN A 50 -11.92 2.05 1.12
C ASN A 50 -11.48 2.06 -0.34
N ARG A 51 -11.35 3.25 -0.93
CA ARG A 51 -10.76 3.39 -2.25
C ARG A 51 -9.25 3.16 -2.13
N TRP A 52 -8.73 2.27 -2.96
CA TRP A 52 -7.31 1.96 -3.04
C TRP A 52 -6.74 2.29 -4.41
N GLU A 53 -5.54 2.86 -4.44
CA GLU A 53 -4.80 3.15 -5.67
C GLU A 53 -3.36 2.68 -5.54
N ARG A 54 -2.75 2.33 -6.68
CA ARG A 54 -1.31 2.07 -6.78
C ARG A 54 -0.73 2.96 -7.86
N ILE A 55 0.42 3.54 -7.58
CA ILE A 55 1.19 4.34 -8.53
C ILE A 55 2.57 3.71 -8.64
N VAL A 56 2.89 3.26 -9.85
CA VAL A 56 4.21 2.70 -10.17
C VAL A 56 5.10 3.86 -10.59
N ALA A 57 6.14 4.12 -9.82
CA ALA A 57 7.16 5.09 -10.17
C ALA A 57 8.19 4.45 -11.11
N SER A 58 8.80 5.24 -11.99
CA SER A 58 9.78 4.79 -12.98
C SER A 58 11.04 4.15 -12.38
N ASN A 59 11.26 4.35 -11.07
CA ASN A 59 12.38 3.80 -10.30
C ASN A 59 12.08 2.43 -9.66
N GLY A 60 10.94 1.80 -10.01
CA GLY A 60 10.56 0.47 -9.52
C GLY A 60 9.84 0.47 -8.17
N TYR A 61 9.70 1.62 -7.51
CA TYR A 61 8.90 1.73 -6.30
C TYR A 61 7.41 1.88 -6.62
N ILE A 62 6.58 1.41 -5.70
CA ILE A 62 5.13 1.50 -5.80
C ILE A 62 4.62 2.31 -4.62
N THR A 63 3.89 3.37 -4.91
CA THR A 63 3.12 4.08 -3.88
C THR A 63 1.73 3.48 -3.82
N VAL A 64 1.35 2.94 -2.67
CA VAL A 64 0.00 2.45 -2.38
C VAL A 64 -0.74 3.53 -1.60
N ARG A 65 -1.95 3.87 -2.04
CA ARG A 65 -2.81 4.88 -1.41
C ARG A 65 -4.12 4.27 -0.97
N MET A 66 -4.58 4.63 0.21
CA MET A 66 -5.92 4.34 0.73
C MET A 66 -6.61 5.66 1.07
N TYR A 67 -7.79 5.90 0.52
CA TYR A 67 -8.61 7.07 0.86
C TYR A 67 -9.53 6.71 2.02
N ALA A 68 -9.48 7.49 3.08
CA ALA A 68 -10.23 7.29 4.32
C ALA A 68 -11.48 8.19 4.35
#